data_AF-A0A7J7K909-F1
#
_entry.id   AF-A0A7J7K909-F1
#
_cell.length_a   1.000
_cell.length_b   1.000
_cell.length_c   1.000
_cell.angle_alpha   90.00
_cell.angle_beta   90.00
_cell.angle_gamma   90.00
#
_symmetry.space_group_name_H-M   'P 1'
#
loop_
_entity.id
_entity.type
_entity.pdbx_description
1 polymer ?
#
loop_
_entity_poly.entity_id
_entity_poly.type
_entity_poly.pdbx_seq_one_letter_code
_entity_poly.pdbx_strand_id
1 'polypeptide(L)'
;MSLCLIFSVMNGRKTALYLNSYRITYLLQVTTFATLMNVEHDLKNLEIELFSTIPGSKVKNIFLTDCTKEDHFRDQLINFYKGHTECSLKLLIVQCEAADQNSELLDSVRYIIHEEAAETTGPSTCTVLLLSFPRGQTLTGYQGRKWHCIHIDDPSSADLSLPSVYRCMGLSPCQMISETSESVHSPATLLCRLVYDKDSSVNILDFLIKCIPSALSLTVLGQWADRAKLLKDLLLNNPKFSKRFLDLLKILLDDQDNYLKEWVQDKAASAQSLKTTETLRYSLQSCLEKCLINSMAELINCIDKNSNMKLLKNPGSWKKSFCLQIFTNCDILRATIKHNSKQESQGNDMKTCDVENQLSEPIEGHEVNNYFEPIEAEFPFSWLIWTFIENLLDTKPSYLLPPSQPLHVTMVASDFYENRRT
;
A
#
# COMPACT_ATOMS: atom_id res chain seq x y z
N MET A 1 -0.11 -9.17 9.71
CA MET A 1 0.67 -9.08 10.98
C MET A 1 -0.21 -8.56 12.13
N SER A 2 -1.40 -9.12 12.40
CA SER A 2 -2.42 -8.43 13.23
C SER A 2 -2.27 -8.57 14.74
N LEU A 3 -1.28 -9.36 15.18
CA LEU A 3 -0.90 -9.56 16.58
C LEU A 3 0.56 -10.03 16.61
N CYS A 4 1.39 -9.49 15.72
CA CYS A 4 2.63 -10.13 15.28
C CYS A 4 3.71 -10.34 16.33
N LEU A 5 3.47 -9.88 17.56
CA LEU A 5 4.37 -10.08 18.68
C LEU A 5 3.70 -10.32 20.04
N ILE A 6 2.41 -10.68 20.13
CA ILE A 6 2.07 -11.74 21.14
C ILE A 6 2.76 -13.05 20.71
N PHE A 7 3.01 -13.13 19.40
CA PHE A 7 3.60 -14.24 18.68
C PHE A 7 5.13 -14.34 18.72
N SER A 8 5.90 -13.30 18.40
CA SER A 8 7.37 -13.42 18.45
C SER A 8 7.95 -13.38 19.88
N VAL A 9 7.11 -13.25 20.93
CA VAL A 9 7.46 -13.34 22.37
C VAL A 9 6.34 -14.07 23.14
N MET A 10 5.95 -15.26 22.72
CA MET A 10 6.57 -16.37 23.45
C MET A 10 8.05 -16.57 23.09
N ASN A 11 8.41 -16.26 21.85
CA ASN A 11 9.65 -16.56 21.14
C ASN A 11 10.97 -15.86 21.58
N GLY A 12 11.04 -15.27 22.77
CA GLY A 12 12.32 -14.84 23.39
C GLY A 12 13.10 -15.96 24.08
N ARG A 13 12.58 -17.20 24.11
CA ARG A 13 13.38 -18.40 24.37
C ARG A 13 12.93 -19.54 23.46
N LYS A 14 13.91 -20.20 22.85
CA LYS A 14 13.83 -21.56 22.29
C LYS A 14 13.48 -22.63 23.35
N THR A 15 12.59 -22.35 24.30
CA THR A 15 12.14 -23.29 25.32
C THR A 15 10.67 -23.04 25.64
N ALA A 16 9.85 -24.01 25.21
CA ALA A 16 8.54 -24.37 25.76
C ALA A 16 7.31 -23.52 25.38
N LEU A 17 6.84 -23.68 24.13
CA LEU A 17 5.45 -24.11 23.92
C LEU A 17 5.42 -25.63 23.71
N TYR A 18 6.04 -26.36 24.64
CA TYR A 18 5.42 -27.60 25.08
C TYR A 18 4.21 -27.15 25.92
N LEU A 19 3.05 -26.99 25.27
CA LEU A 19 1.75 -26.84 25.94
C LEU A 19 1.32 -28.11 26.69
N ASN A 20 2.25 -29.02 26.94
CA ASN A 20 2.10 -30.12 27.86
C ASN A 20 2.89 -29.73 29.12
N SER A 21 2.19 -29.16 30.11
CA SER A 21 2.35 -29.44 31.56
C SER A 21 2.14 -28.27 32.53
N TYR A 22 2.05 -27.00 32.10
CA TYR A 22 1.78 -25.87 33.03
C TYR A 22 0.70 -24.91 32.51
N ARG A 23 -0.31 -24.65 33.35
CA ARG A 23 -1.44 -23.74 33.10
C ARG A 23 -1.01 -22.30 33.37
N ILE A 24 -1.24 -21.38 32.44
CA ILE A 24 -0.79 -19.98 32.58
C ILE A 24 -1.90 -19.02 32.12
N THR A 25 -2.13 -17.97 32.93
CA THR A 25 -3.00 -16.84 32.62
C THR A 25 -2.15 -15.61 32.35
N TYR A 26 -2.26 -15.07 31.14
CA TYR A 26 -1.53 -13.89 30.69
C TYR A 26 -2.46 -12.68 30.64
N LEU A 27 -2.05 -11.59 31.29
CA LEU A 27 -2.70 -10.29 31.22
C LEU A 27 -1.81 -9.33 30.46
N LEU A 28 -2.31 -8.83 29.33
CA LEU A 28 -1.61 -7.92 28.42
C LEU A 28 -2.39 -6.63 28.27
N GLN A 29 -1.74 -5.50 28.46
CA GLN A 29 -2.27 -4.19 28.12
C GLN A 29 -1.56 -3.71 26.86
N VAL A 30 -2.32 -3.53 25.79
CA VAL A 30 -1.85 -2.98 24.51
C VAL A 30 -2.36 -1.56 24.39
N THR A 31 -1.47 -0.61 24.19
CA THR A 31 -1.80 0.77 23.87
C THR A 31 -1.57 1.00 22.38
N THR A 32 -2.46 1.75 21.73
CA THR A 32 -2.41 2.03 20.28
C THR A 32 -2.83 3.46 19.98
N PHE A 33 -2.30 4.02 18.90
CA PHE A 33 -2.77 5.28 18.33
C PHE A 33 -3.81 5.07 17.23
N ALA A 34 -3.85 3.88 16.63
CA ALA A 34 -4.86 3.53 15.64
C ALA A 34 -6.26 3.41 16.24
N THR A 35 -7.24 3.44 15.35
CA THR A 35 -8.62 3.04 15.64
C THR A 35 -8.69 1.58 16.13
N LEU A 36 -9.74 1.29 16.90
CA LEU A 36 -9.96 -0.05 17.44
C LEU A 36 -10.26 -1.07 16.32
N MET A 37 -10.00 -2.35 16.60
CA MET A 37 -10.14 -3.41 15.59
C MET A 37 -11.60 -3.62 15.19
N ASN A 38 -11.85 -3.68 13.87
CA ASN A 38 -13.19 -3.94 13.36
C ASN A 38 -13.58 -5.42 13.53
N VAL A 39 -14.79 -5.66 14.04
CA VAL A 39 -15.35 -7.00 14.25
C VAL A 39 -15.45 -7.81 12.96
N GLU A 40 -15.83 -7.16 11.86
CA GLU A 40 -16.17 -7.88 10.63
C GLU A 40 -14.96 -8.39 9.85
N HIS A 41 -13.82 -7.74 10.02
CA HIS A 41 -12.61 -7.98 9.23
C HIS A 41 -11.44 -8.40 10.13
N ASP A 42 -11.02 -7.54 11.05
CA ASP A 42 -9.78 -7.72 11.81
C ASP A 42 -9.88 -8.88 12.80
N LEU A 43 -11.01 -8.99 13.51
CA LEU A 43 -11.23 -10.10 14.43
C LEU A 43 -11.38 -11.45 13.70
N LYS A 44 -12.05 -11.49 12.55
CA LYS A 44 -12.17 -12.73 11.76
C LYS A 44 -10.82 -13.18 11.23
N ASN A 45 -10.02 -12.25 10.72
CA ASN A 45 -8.67 -12.56 10.26
C ASN A 45 -7.80 -13.06 11.42
N LEU A 46 -7.91 -12.44 12.59
CA LEU A 46 -7.21 -12.89 13.79
C LEU A 46 -7.66 -14.29 14.23
N GLU A 47 -8.96 -14.58 14.22
CA GLU A 47 -9.48 -15.91 14.55
C GLU A 47 -8.94 -16.99 13.61
N ILE A 48 -8.90 -16.69 12.30
CA ILE A 48 -8.34 -17.58 11.28
C ILE A 48 -6.84 -17.81 11.52
N GLU A 49 -6.08 -16.73 11.75
CA GLU A 49 -4.63 -16.78 11.98
C GLU A 49 -4.30 -17.55 13.28
N LEU A 50 -5.03 -17.28 14.36
CA LEU A 50 -4.86 -17.96 15.65
C LEU A 50 -5.22 -19.45 15.55
N PHE A 51 -6.34 -19.78 14.91
CA PHE A 51 -6.76 -21.18 14.73
C PHE A 51 -5.75 -21.95 13.86
N SER A 52 -5.15 -21.30 12.85
CA SER A 52 -4.14 -21.92 12.01
C SER A 52 -2.86 -22.30 12.77
N THR A 53 -2.55 -21.57 13.85
CA THR A 53 -1.33 -21.81 14.63
C THR A 53 -1.59 -22.62 15.90
N ILE A 54 -2.72 -22.39 16.57
CA ILE A 54 -3.14 -23.07 17.78
C ILE A 54 -4.56 -23.61 17.53
N PRO A 55 -4.68 -24.83 16.97
CA PRO A 55 -5.98 -25.45 16.72
C PRO A 55 -6.79 -25.54 18.01
N GLY A 56 -8.08 -25.21 17.93
CA GLY A 56 -9.00 -25.23 19.08
C GLY A 56 -8.98 -23.97 19.94
N SER A 57 -8.32 -22.89 19.52
CA SER A 57 -8.39 -21.59 20.18
C SER A 57 -9.78 -20.95 20.10
N LYS A 58 -10.18 -20.22 21.14
CA LYS A 58 -11.42 -19.42 21.16
C LYS A 58 -11.11 -17.95 21.39
N VAL A 59 -11.66 -17.09 20.54
CA VAL A 59 -11.52 -15.63 20.66
C VAL A 59 -12.86 -15.03 21.07
N LYS A 60 -12.83 -14.06 21.98
CA LYS A 60 -13.98 -13.23 22.34
C LYS A 60 -13.52 -11.79 22.38
N ASN A 61 -14.27 -10.91 21.75
CA ASN A 61 -14.08 -9.47 21.82
C ASN A 61 -15.21 -8.81 22.62
N ILE A 62 -14.84 -7.80 23.43
CA ILE A 62 -15.76 -6.97 24.21
C ILE A 62 -15.36 -5.52 23.99
N PHE A 63 -16.29 -4.69 23.53
CA PHE A 63 -16.12 -3.24 23.56
C PHE A 63 -16.64 -2.71 24.88
N LEU A 64 -15.86 -1.89 25.57
CA LEU A 64 -16.30 -1.28 26.82
C LEU A 64 -17.45 -0.28 26.60
N THR A 65 -17.55 0.32 25.42
CA THR A 65 -18.67 1.19 25.02
C THR A 65 -20.02 0.48 25.09
N ASP A 66 -20.04 -0.84 24.86
CA ASP A 66 -21.26 -1.65 24.87
C ASP A 66 -21.65 -2.06 26.30
N CYS A 67 -20.75 -1.88 27.27
CA CYS A 67 -20.94 -2.27 28.66
C CYS A 67 -21.39 -1.06 29.50
N THR A 68 -22.70 -0.91 29.66
CA THR A 68 -23.28 0.20 30.47
C THR A 68 -23.20 -0.02 31.98
N LYS A 69 -23.07 -1.27 32.44
CA LYS A 69 -23.02 -1.64 33.87
C LYS A 69 -21.90 -2.63 34.14
N GLU A 70 -21.34 -2.56 35.35
CA GLU A 70 -20.30 -3.47 35.83
C GLU A 70 -20.75 -4.94 35.77
N ASP A 71 -21.96 -5.23 36.25
CA ASP A 71 -22.50 -6.60 36.29
C ASP A 71 -22.55 -7.24 34.91
N HIS A 72 -22.95 -6.46 33.89
CA HIS A 72 -23.01 -6.96 32.52
C HIS A 72 -21.63 -7.32 31.97
N PHE A 73 -20.62 -6.51 32.29
CA PHE A 73 -19.23 -6.80 31.91
C PHE A 73 -18.70 -8.03 32.64
N ARG A 74 -18.94 -8.12 33.95
CA ARG A 74 -18.52 -9.25 34.79
C ARG A 74 -19.15 -10.56 34.33
N ASP A 75 -20.44 -10.56 34.00
CA ASP A 75 -21.14 -11.74 33.46
C ASP A 75 -20.51 -12.23 32.16
N GLN A 76 -20.14 -11.31 31.25
CA GLN A 76 -19.45 -11.69 30.00
C GLN A 76 -18.07 -12.31 30.26
N LEU A 77 -17.31 -11.76 31.21
CA LEU A 77 -16.01 -12.31 31.62
C LEU A 77 -16.15 -13.71 32.22
N ILE A 78 -17.05 -13.87 33.18
CA ILE A 78 -17.32 -15.15 33.85
C ILE A 78 -17.74 -16.21 32.84
N ASN A 79 -18.69 -15.86 31.95
CA ASN A 79 -19.17 -16.77 30.91
C ASN A 79 -18.05 -17.20 29.96
N PHE A 80 -17.11 -16.31 29.64
CA PHE A 80 -15.97 -16.65 28.79
C PHE A 80 -14.91 -17.50 29.52
N TYR A 81 -14.53 -17.11 30.74
CA TYR A 81 -13.50 -17.81 31.51
C TYR A 81 -13.97 -19.20 31.98
N LYS A 82 -15.22 -19.34 32.41
CA LYS A 82 -15.80 -20.63 32.85
C LYS A 82 -16.35 -21.45 31.67
N GLY A 83 -16.82 -20.80 30.60
CA GLY A 83 -17.26 -21.48 29.37
C GLY A 83 -16.09 -22.03 28.56
N HIS A 84 -16.33 -23.03 27.70
CA HIS A 84 -15.32 -23.63 26.80
C HIS A 84 -14.15 -24.31 27.51
N THR A 85 -14.40 -25.35 28.31
CA THR A 85 -13.36 -26.12 29.01
C THR A 85 -12.46 -26.97 28.10
N GLU A 86 -12.87 -27.22 26.85
CA GLU A 86 -12.19 -28.11 25.91
C GLU A 86 -11.23 -27.39 24.93
N CYS A 87 -11.06 -26.07 25.05
CA CYS A 87 -10.19 -25.30 24.15
C CYS A 87 -8.72 -25.32 24.59
N SER A 88 -7.81 -25.17 23.63
CA SER A 88 -6.36 -25.12 23.86
C SER A 88 -5.89 -23.76 24.39
N LEU A 89 -6.55 -22.68 23.96
CA LEU A 89 -6.28 -21.30 24.36
C LEU A 89 -7.57 -20.47 24.32
N LYS A 90 -7.82 -19.68 25.37
CA LYS A 90 -8.86 -18.64 25.38
C LYS A 90 -8.21 -17.27 25.21
N LEU A 91 -8.55 -16.55 24.14
CA LEU A 91 -8.14 -15.18 23.90
C LEU A 91 -9.32 -14.24 24.12
N LEU A 92 -9.24 -13.43 25.17
CA LEU A 92 -10.18 -12.35 25.42
C LEU A 92 -9.56 -11.03 24.98
N ILE A 93 -10.29 -10.23 24.20
CA ILE A 93 -9.89 -8.90 23.77
C ILE A 93 -10.92 -7.91 24.33
N VAL A 94 -10.47 -7.02 25.20
CA VAL A 94 -11.30 -5.95 25.77
C VAL A 94 -10.81 -4.64 25.18
N GLN A 95 -11.68 -3.92 24.49
CA GLN A 95 -11.32 -2.72 23.73
C GLN A 95 -11.91 -1.47 24.37
N CYS A 96 -11.08 -0.43 24.50
CA CYS A 96 -11.45 0.88 25.03
C CYS A 96 -10.96 1.99 24.11
N GLU A 97 -11.89 2.82 23.65
CA GLU A 97 -11.58 4.05 22.92
C GLU A 97 -11.44 5.21 23.90
N ALA A 98 -10.67 6.24 23.52
CA ALA A 98 -10.41 7.42 24.36
C ALA A 98 -9.94 7.04 25.77
N ALA A 99 -8.94 6.15 25.84
CA ALA A 99 -8.41 5.63 27.10
C ALA A 99 -7.86 6.74 28.04
N ASP A 100 -7.46 7.88 27.48
CA ASP A 100 -7.05 9.08 28.20
C ASP A 100 -8.20 9.72 29.02
N GLN A 101 -9.43 9.61 28.53
CA GLN A 101 -10.62 10.16 29.18
C GLN A 101 -11.28 9.17 30.14
N ASN A 102 -11.04 7.88 29.95
CA ASN A 102 -11.71 6.78 30.65
C ASN A 102 -10.86 6.13 31.77
N SER A 103 -9.95 6.88 32.40
CA SER A 103 -9.00 6.32 33.37
C SER A 103 -9.64 5.59 34.55
N GLU A 104 -10.68 6.17 35.18
CA GLU A 104 -11.40 5.56 36.30
C GLU A 104 -12.11 4.25 35.90
N LEU A 105 -12.73 4.23 34.72
CA LEU A 105 -13.36 3.03 34.17
C LEU A 105 -12.31 1.93 33.93
N LEU A 106 -11.14 2.28 33.42
CA LEU A 106 -10.06 1.33 33.16
C LEU A 106 -9.55 0.68 34.45
N ASP A 107 -9.48 1.42 35.56
CA ASP A 107 -9.07 0.84 36.84
C ASP A 107 -10.08 -0.17 37.38
N SER A 108 -11.38 0.13 37.28
CA SER A 108 -12.45 -0.81 37.60
C SER A 108 -12.40 -2.06 36.70
N VAL A 109 -12.27 -1.87 35.39
CA VAL A 109 -12.17 -2.98 34.41
C VAL A 109 -10.95 -3.86 34.70
N ARG A 110 -9.78 -3.27 34.98
CA ARG A 110 -8.57 -4.01 35.34
C ARG A 110 -8.77 -4.82 36.61
N TYR A 111 -9.42 -4.25 37.63
CA TYR A 111 -9.70 -4.94 38.88
C TYR A 111 -10.56 -6.18 38.63
N ILE A 112 -11.67 -6.02 37.91
CA ILE A 112 -12.61 -7.11 37.59
C ILE A 112 -11.91 -8.19 36.77
N ILE A 113 -11.16 -7.81 35.72
CA ILE A 113 -10.41 -8.78 34.91
C ILE A 113 -9.43 -9.55 35.78
N HIS A 114 -8.71 -8.88 36.68
CA HIS A 114 -7.71 -9.53 37.53
C HIS A 114 -8.36 -10.51 38.54
N GLU A 115 -9.48 -10.12 39.14
CA GLU A 115 -10.25 -10.95 40.08
C GLU A 115 -10.77 -12.22 39.38
N GLU A 116 -11.49 -12.06 38.27
CA GLU A 116 -12.08 -13.20 37.53
C GLU A 116 -11.01 -14.10 36.88
N ALA A 117 -9.91 -13.51 36.40
CA ALA A 117 -8.79 -14.27 35.86
C ALA A 117 -8.08 -15.11 36.93
N ALA A 118 -8.04 -14.65 38.18
CA ALA A 118 -7.44 -15.40 39.28
C ALA A 118 -8.31 -16.60 39.72
N GLU A 119 -9.63 -16.49 39.57
CA GLU A 119 -10.57 -17.59 39.86
C GLU A 119 -10.74 -18.58 38.69
N THR A 120 -10.16 -18.27 37.53
CA THR A 120 -10.31 -19.09 36.35
C THR A 120 -9.62 -20.45 36.53
N THR A 121 -10.41 -21.53 36.44
CA THR A 121 -9.91 -22.90 36.43
C THR A 121 -10.16 -23.52 35.05
N GLY A 122 -9.10 -23.99 34.38
CA GLY A 122 -9.24 -24.55 33.04
C GLY A 122 -8.00 -24.39 32.14
N PRO A 123 -8.19 -24.23 30.81
CA PRO A 123 -7.09 -24.10 29.85
C PRO A 123 -6.39 -22.74 29.96
N SER A 124 -5.23 -22.61 29.30
CA SER A 124 -4.46 -21.37 29.28
C SER A 124 -5.30 -20.21 28.73
N THR A 125 -5.22 -19.06 29.40
CA THR A 125 -5.99 -17.85 29.06
C THR A 125 -5.08 -16.68 28.78
N CYS A 126 -5.41 -15.90 27.76
CA CYS A 126 -4.74 -14.66 27.41
C CYS A 126 -5.79 -13.56 27.31
N THR A 127 -5.65 -12.52 28.13
CA THR A 127 -6.55 -11.37 28.12
C THR A 127 -5.77 -10.14 27.68
N VAL A 128 -6.22 -9.56 26.57
CA VAL A 128 -5.65 -8.38 25.95
C VAL A 128 -6.59 -7.21 26.19
N LEU A 129 -6.15 -6.24 26.98
CA LEU A 129 -6.80 -4.95 27.14
C LEU A 129 -6.21 -3.99 26.09
N LEU A 130 -6.94 -3.73 25.01
CA LEU A 130 -6.56 -2.83 23.92
C LEU A 130 -7.11 -1.42 24.18
N LEU A 131 -6.20 -0.47 24.33
CA LEU A 131 -6.46 0.92 24.68
C LEU A 131 -6.07 1.82 23.50
N SER A 132 -7.06 2.43 22.86
CA SER A 132 -6.82 3.46 21.84
C SER A 132 -6.91 4.86 22.47
N PHE A 133 -5.97 5.72 22.10
CA PHE A 133 -5.94 7.12 22.50
C PHE A 133 -5.23 7.96 21.43
N PRO A 134 -5.62 9.23 21.23
CA PRO A 134 -5.05 10.04 20.16
C PRO A 134 -3.63 10.51 20.47
N ARG A 135 -2.83 10.73 19.42
CA ARG A 135 -1.45 11.24 19.56
C ARG A 135 -1.41 12.61 20.23
N GLY A 136 -0.47 12.77 21.14
CA GLY A 136 -0.27 14.02 21.89
C GLY A 136 -1.07 14.11 23.19
N GLN A 137 -1.92 13.11 23.48
CA GLN A 137 -2.51 12.96 24.81
C GLN A 137 -1.61 12.13 25.72
N THR A 138 -1.77 12.34 27.03
CA THR A 138 -1.05 11.60 28.06
C THR A 138 -1.92 10.48 28.62
N LEU A 139 -1.45 9.24 28.52
CA LEU A 139 -2.05 8.09 29.19
C LEU A 139 -1.09 7.54 30.25
N THR A 140 -1.55 7.43 31.49
CA THR A 140 -0.83 6.75 32.56
C THR A 140 -0.88 5.23 32.34
N GLY A 141 0.03 4.75 31.49
CA GLY A 141 -0.03 3.39 30.94
C GLY A 141 0.68 2.31 31.77
N TYR A 142 1.71 2.63 32.56
CA TYR A 142 2.50 1.62 33.26
C TYR A 142 1.89 1.27 34.62
N GLN A 143 1.15 0.17 34.65
CA GLN A 143 0.46 -0.32 35.86
C GLN A 143 1.32 -1.31 36.69
N GLY A 144 2.33 -1.92 36.06
CA GLY A 144 3.16 -2.97 36.69
C GLY A 144 2.37 -4.22 37.10
N ARG A 145 2.93 -4.99 38.05
CA ARG A 145 2.34 -6.23 38.60
C ARG A 145 2.22 -7.36 37.55
N LYS A 146 1.02 -7.96 37.37
CA LYS A 146 0.77 -9.08 36.44
C LYS A 146 0.50 -8.64 35.01
N TRP A 147 0.32 -7.34 34.77
CA TRP A 147 0.05 -6.79 33.45
C TRP A 147 1.35 -6.56 32.68
N HIS A 148 1.42 -7.13 31.49
CA HIS A 148 2.46 -6.82 30.52
C HIS A 148 1.98 -5.64 29.68
N CYS A 149 2.67 -4.50 29.75
CA CYS A 149 2.28 -3.31 29.00
C CYS A 149 3.10 -3.20 27.72
N ILE A 150 2.45 -3.09 26.57
CA ILE A 150 3.08 -2.94 25.26
C ILE A 150 2.39 -1.80 24.50
N HIS A 151 3.16 -1.10 23.68
CA HIS A 151 2.63 -0.17 22.70
C HIS A 151 2.73 -0.79 21.30
N ILE A 152 1.61 -0.82 20.58
CA ILE A 152 1.52 -1.23 19.18
C ILE A 152 0.88 -0.05 18.46
N ASP A 153 1.65 0.65 17.63
CA ASP A 153 1.20 1.88 16.96
C ASP A 153 -0.04 1.64 16.07
N ASP A 154 -0.04 0.51 15.35
CA ASP A 154 -1.15 0.06 14.52
C ASP A 154 -1.34 -1.47 14.63
N PRO A 155 -2.40 -1.96 15.31
CA PRO A 155 -2.71 -3.37 15.47
C PRO A 155 -3.46 -3.96 14.27
N SER A 156 -3.93 -3.14 13.33
CA SER A 156 -4.63 -3.66 12.15
C SER A 156 -3.67 -4.38 11.19
N SER A 157 -4.13 -5.49 10.64
CA SER A 157 -3.47 -6.20 9.54
C SER A 157 -4.06 -5.86 8.18
N ALA A 158 -5.08 -4.99 8.14
CA ALA A 158 -6.00 -4.96 7.02
C ALA A 158 -5.36 -4.52 5.70
N ASP A 159 -4.23 -3.80 5.73
CA ASP A 159 -3.60 -3.30 4.51
C ASP A 159 -2.13 -3.74 4.37
N LEU A 160 -1.94 -5.02 4.03
CA LEU A 160 -0.66 -5.62 3.65
C LEU A 160 -0.05 -5.04 2.35
N SER A 161 -0.56 -3.94 1.79
CA SER A 161 0.00 -3.32 0.58
C SER A 161 1.17 -2.39 0.84
N LEU A 162 1.41 -1.97 2.09
CA LEU A 162 2.57 -1.17 2.42
C LEU A 162 3.76 -2.00 2.86
N PRO A 163 4.95 -1.78 2.27
CA PRO A 163 6.19 -2.34 2.78
C PRO A 163 6.36 -2.11 4.27
N SER A 164 7.01 -3.07 4.94
CA SER A 164 7.35 -2.91 6.36
C SER A 164 8.15 -1.62 6.54
N VAL A 165 7.98 -0.95 7.69
CA VAL A 165 8.74 0.28 8.00
C VAL A 165 10.25 0.05 7.82
N TYR A 166 10.73 -1.13 8.21
CA TYR A 166 12.12 -1.56 8.02
C TYR A 166 12.56 -1.62 6.56
N ARG A 167 11.67 -2.01 5.65
CA ARG A 167 11.96 -1.99 4.21
C ARG A 167 11.93 -0.57 3.64
N CYS A 168 11.05 0.29 4.14
CA CYS A 168 11.04 1.70 3.76
C CYS A 168 12.27 2.46 4.26
N MET A 169 12.84 2.04 5.40
CA MET A 169 14.02 2.69 5.98
C MET A 169 15.24 2.52 5.06
N GLY A 170 15.83 3.64 4.65
CA GLY A 170 17.04 3.68 3.83
C GLY A 170 16.81 3.44 2.33
N LEU A 171 15.56 3.25 1.91
CA LEU A 171 15.18 3.21 0.50
C LEU A 171 14.33 4.44 0.15
N SER A 172 14.68 5.10 -0.94
CA SER A 172 13.80 6.09 -1.55
C SER A 172 12.69 5.42 -2.36
N PRO A 173 11.54 6.08 -2.61
CA PRO A 173 10.47 5.51 -3.44
C PRO A 173 10.94 5.06 -4.83
N CYS A 174 11.89 5.77 -5.44
CA CYS A 174 12.51 5.40 -6.73
C CYS A 174 13.31 4.09 -6.64
N GLN A 175 14.08 3.90 -5.57
CA GLN A 175 14.84 2.67 -5.33
C GLN A 175 13.90 1.48 -5.09
N MET A 176 12.86 1.69 -4.29
CA MET A 176 11.84 0.68 -4.02
C MET A 176 11.17 0.19 -5.33
N ILE A 177 10.85 1.11 -6.25
CA ILE A 177 10.32 0.77 -7.58
C ILE A 177 11.35 0.04 -8.44
N SER A 178 12.62 0.42 -8.36
CA SER A 178 13.70 -0.21 -9.11
C SER A 178 13.86 -1.69 -8.77
N GLU A 179 13.90 -2.04 -7.47
CA GLU A 179 13.94 -3.43 -7.00
C GLU A 179 12.73 -4.24 -7.52
N THR A 180 11.57 -3.59 -7.59
CA THR A 180 10.34 -4.21 -8.07
C THR A 180 10.39 -4.45 -9.58
N SER A 181 10.95 -3.52 -10.37
CA SER A 181 11.11 -3.68 -11.83
C SER A 181 12.04 -4.84 -12.17
N GLU A 182 13.16 -4.98 -11.46
CA GLU A 182 14.14 -6.06 -11.67
C GLU A 182 13.55 -7.44 -11.38
N SER A 183 12.67 -7.54 -10.36
CA SER A 183 12.05 -8.82 -9.99
C SER A 183 10.90 -9.28 -10.90
N VAL A 184 10.40 -8.44 -11.83
CA VAL A 184 9.32 -8.79 -12.78
C VAL A 184 9.81 -9.71 -13.94
N HIS A 185 11.09 -10.10 -13.99
CA HIS A 185 11.70 -10.81 -15.12
C HIS A 185 11.25 -12.26 -15.35
N SER A 186 10.44 -12.87 -14.48
CA SER A 186 9.94 -14.24 -14.70
C SER A 186 8.44 -14.39 -14.41
N PRO A 187 7.65 -15.00 -15.32
CA PRO A 187 6.26 -15.38 -15.05
C PRO A 187 6.10 -16.27 -13.80
N ALA A 188 7.12 -17.07 -13.47
CA ALA A 188 7.13 -17.89 -12.26
C ALA A 188 7.25 -17.02 -10.99
N THR A 189 7.91 -15.86 -11.05
CA THR A 189 8.03 -14.92 -9.93
C THR A 189 6.70 -14.23 -9.64
N LEU A 190 5.87 -13.93 -10.65
CA LEU A 190 4.50 -13.43 -10.44
C LEU A 190 3.57 -14.46 -9.77
N LEU A 191 3.73 -15.74 -10.09
CA LEU A 191 3.01 -16.83 -9.42
C LEU A 191 3.54 -17.09 -7.99
N CYS A 192 4.85 -17.06 -7.77
CA CYS A 192 5.43 -17.16 -6.42
C CYS A 192 5.02 -15.98 -5.51
N ARG A 193 4.83 -14.78 -6.08
CA ARG A 193 4.30 -13.59 -5.37
C ARG A 193 2.87 -13.77 -4.84
N LEU A 194 2.05 -14.60 -5.49
CA LEU A 194 0.69 -14.89 -5.02
C LEU A 194 0.63 -16.01 -3.97
N VAL A 195 1.70 -16.81 -3.82
CA VAL A 195 1.63 -18.10 -3.11
C VAL A 195 2.57 -18.18 -1.90
N TYR A 196 3.70 -17.46 -1.83
CA TYR A 196 4.77 -17.87 -0.89
C TYR A 196 5.54 -16.84 -0.06
N ASP A 197 5.13 -15.58 0.04
CA ASP A 197 5.82 -14.67 0.97
C ASP A 197 4.87 -13.80 1.80
N LYS A 198 4.47 -14.34 2.95
CA LYS A 198 3.64 -13.62 3.93
C LYS A 198 4.44 -12.68 4.85
N ASP A 199 5.78 -12.75 4.84
CA ASP A 199 6.60 -12.03 5.83
C ASP A 199 7.70 -11.11 5.26
N SER A 200 8.05 -11.13 3.96
CA SER A 200 9.11 -10.25 3.42
C SER A 200 8.84 -9.46 2.13
N SER A 201 7.75 -9.70 1.38
CA SER A 201 7.50 -8.94 0.14
C SER A 201 6.09 -8.39 0.03
N VAL A 202 5.82 -7.36 0.81
CA VAL A 202 4.75 -6.44 0.40
C VAL A 202 5.13 -5.86 -0.97
N ASN A 203 4.27 -6.10 -1.94
CA ASN A 203 4.55 -5.87 -3.34
C ASN A 203 4.15 -4.44 -3.71
N ILE A 204 5.13 -3.63 -4.10
CA ILE A 204 4.89 -2.25 -4.56
C ILE A 204 3.95 -2.20 -5.75
N LEU A 205 3.87 -3.27 -6.56
CA LEU A 205 2.85 -3.35 -7.60
C LEU A 205 1.43 -3.36 -7.04
N ASP A 206 1.17 -4.07 -5.93
CA ASP A 206 -0.14 -4.08 -5.31
C ASP A 206 -0.48 -2.71 -4.73
N PHE A 207 0.52 -2.01 -4.18
CA PHE A 207 0.38 -0.63 -3.75
C PHE A 207 0.08 0.33 -4.91
N LEU A 208 0.81 0.22 -6.02
CA LEU A 208 0.57 1.01 -7.23
C LEU A 208 -0.82 0.74 -7.80
N ILE A 209 -1.27 -0.52 -7.81
CA ILE A 209 -2.62 -0.89 -8.24
C ILE A 209 -3.69 -0.20 -7.39
N LYS A 210 -3.48 -0.06 -6.08
CA LYS A 210 -4.37 0.70 -5.19
C LYS A 210 -4.36 2.19 -5.49
N CYS A 211 -3.25 2.74 -5.97
CA CYS A 211 -3.12 4.15 -6.34
C CYS A 211 -3.78 4.49 -7.69
N ILE A 212 -4.07 3.51 -8.56
CA ILE A 212 -4.63 3.74 -9.92
C ILE A 212 -5.90 4.59 -9.91
N PRO A 213 -6.94 4.30 -9.08
CA PRO A 213 -8.17 5.10 -9.09
C PRO A 213 -7.90 6.57 -8.72
N SER A 214 -7.05 6.82 -7.72
CA SER A 214 -6.68 8.17 -7.29
C SER A 214 -5.87 8.88 -8.38
N ALA A 215 -4.90 8.21 -9.01
CA ALA A 215 -4.16 8.75 -10.14
C ALA A 215 -5.06 9.13 -11.32
N LEU A 216 -6.01 8.26 -11.68
CA LEU A 216 -6.99 8.55 -12.74
C LEU A 216 -7.90 9.72 -12.38
N SER A 217 -8.23 9.92 -11.11
CA SER A 217 -9.06 11.05 -10.67
C SER A 217 -8.39 12.42 -10.88
N LEU A 218 -7.05 12.45 -10.95
CA LEU A 218 -6.27 13.65 -11.28
C LEU A 218 -6.16 13.89 -12.80
N THR A 219 -6.67 12.98 -13.63
CA THR A 219 -6.71 13.14 -15.08
C THR A 219 -8.11 13.54 -15.52
N VAL A 220 -8.24 14.40 -16.53
CA VAL A 220 -9.55 14.81 -17.08
C VAL A 220 -10.15 13.74 -18.02
N LEU A 221 -9.83 12.47 -17.77
CA LEU A 221 -10.24 11.34 -18.62
C LEU A 221 -11.67 10.88 -18.24
N GLY A 222 -12.57 10.77 -19.21
CA GLY A 222 -13.87 10.10 -19.02
C GLY A 222 -13.73 8.61 -18.68
N GLN A 223 -14.80 7.84 -18.46
CA GLN A 223 -14.77 6.35 -18.32
C GLN A 223 -13.64 5.78 -17.41
N TRP A 224 -13.36 6.44 -16.27
CA TRP A 224 -12.26 6.08 -15.37
C TRP A 224 -12.30 4.62 -14.87
N ALA A 225 -13.49 4.05 -14.65
CA ALA A 225 -13.63 2.66 -14.18
C ALA A 225 -13.12 1.61 -15.18
N ASP A 226 -13.39 1.80 -16.47
CA ASP A 226 -12.90 0.91 -17.53
C ASP A 226 -11.38 0.99 -17.65
N ARG A 227 -10.83 2.21 -17.56
CA ARG A 227 -9.40 2.49 -17.61
C ARG A 227 -8.67 1.86 -16.43
N ALA A 228 -9.23 2.01 -15.23
CA ALA A 228 -8.69 1.40 -14.02
C ALA A 228 -8.62 -0.13 -14.13
N LYS A 229 -9.70 -0.76 -14.62
CA LYS A 229 -9.75 -2.21 -14.83
C LYS A 229 -8.71 -2.69 -15.84
N LEU A 230 -8.56 -1.96 -16.95
CA LEU A 230 -7.58 -2.28 -17.99
C LEU A 230 -6.13 -2.14 -17.49
N LEU A 231 -5.80 -1.06 -16.78
CA LEU A 231 -4.46 -0.86 -16.22
C LEU A 231 -4.11 -1.92 -15.19
N LYS A 232 -5.06 -2.25 -14.30
CA LYS A 232 -4.91 -3.32 -13.33
C LYS A 232 -4.62 -4.67 -14.02
N ASP A 233 -5.38 -5.00 -15.07
CA ASP A 233 -5.16 -6.22 -15.84
C ASP A 233 -3.77 -6.24 -16.51
N LEU A 234 -3.36 -5.14 -17.15
CA LEU A 234 -2.05 -5.04 -17.81
C LEU A 234 -0.88 -5.12 -16.82
N LEU A 235 -0.98 -4.47 -15.66
CA LEU A 235 0.07 -4.50 -14.65
C LEU A 235 0.24 -5.87 -13.99
N LEU A 236 -0.85 -6.62 -13.82
CA LEU A 236 -0.82 -7.96 -13.22
C LEU A 236 -0.46 -9.06 -14.23
N ASN A 237 -1.01 -8.98 -15.46
CA ASN A 237 -0.99 -10.09 -16.41
C ASN A 237 -0.01 -9.88 -17.58
N ASN A 238 0.63 -8.71 -17.72
CA ASN A 238 1.60 -8.44 -18.78
C ASN A 238 2.96 -7.99 -18.20
N PRO A 239 3.93 -8.92 -18.01
CA PRO A 239 5.22 -8.62 -17.40
C PRO A 239 6.03 -7.56 -18.15
N LYS A 240 5.95 -7.53 -19.49
CA LYS A 240 6.64 -6.54 -20.31
C LYS A 240 6.08 -5.14 -20.10
N PHE A 241 4.74 -5.02 -20.07
CA PHE A 241 4.06 -3.77 -19.74
C PHE A 241 4.39 -3.32 -18.32
N SER A 242 4.26 -4.23 -17.34
CA SER A 242 4.54 -3.97 -15.92
C SER A 242 5.96 -3.45 -15.70
N LYS A 243 6.98 -4.13 -16.26
CA LYS A 243 8.37 -3.67 -16.20
C LYS A 243 8.54 -2.28 -16.79
N ARG A 244 8.05 -2.05 -18.01
CA ARG A 244 8.21 -0.75 -18.67
C ARG A 244 7.48 0.37 -17.93
N PHE A 245 6.30 0.08 -17.37
CA PHE A 245 5.56 1.05 -16.55
C PHE A 245 6.37 1.48 -15.33
N LEU A 246 6.98 0.53 -14.62
CA LEU A 246 7.87 0.82 -13.50
C LEU A 246 9.13 1.59 -13.94
N ASP A 247 9.74 1.22 -15.06
CA ASP A 247 10.92 1.91 -15.60
C ASP A 247 10.63 3.38 -16.00
N LEU A 248 9.43 3.66 -16.53
CA LEU A 248 9.00 5.02 -16.86
C LEU A 248 8.59 5.81 -15.61
N LEU A 249 7.88 5.18 -14.68
CA LEU A 249 7.51 5.79 -13.41
C LEU A 249 8.75 6.19 -12.60
N LYS A 250 9.80 5.36 -12.64
CA LYS A 250 11.11 5.67 -12.05
C LYS A 250 11.66 7.00 -12.56
N ILE A 251 11.57 7.27 -13.86
CA ILE A 251 12.10 8.50 -14.46
C ILE A 251 11.37 9.73 -13.93
N LEU A 252 10.06 9.64 -13.75
CA LEU A 252 9.25 10.72 -13.18
C LEU A 252 9.56 10.96 -11.70
N LEU A 253 9.94 9.91 -10.97
CA LEU A 253 10.29 9.99 -9.56
C LEU A 253 11.75 10.43 -9.32
N ASP A 254 12.63 10.27 -10.30
CA ASP A 254 14.07 10.59 -10.20
C ASP A 254 14.28 12.08 -9.85
N ASP A 255 13.43 12.97 -10.38
CA ASP A 255 13.47 14.40 -10.09
C ASP A 255 13.06 14.72 -8.62
N GLN A 256 12.28 13.84 -7.98
CA GLN A 256 11.82 13.95 -6.57
C GLN A 256 12.74 13.19 -5.59
N ASP A 257 13.63 12.33 -6.10
CA ASP A 257 14.31 11.30 -5.31
C ASP A 257 15.34 11.87 -4.31
N ASN A 258 15.93 13.02 -4.63
CA ASN A 258 16.89 13.67 -3.74
C ASN A 258 16.27 14.16 -2.43
N TYR A 259 14.96 14.44 -2.41
CA TYR A 259 14.23 14.93 -1.24
C TYR A 259 13.62 13.80 -0.39
N LEU A 260 13.68 12.55 -0.87
CA LEU A 260 13.02 11.41 -0.25
C LEU A 260 13.99 10.29 0.14
N LYS A 261 15.27 10.61 0.42
CA LYS A 261 16.23 9.61 0.93
C LYS A 261 16.05 9.30 2.41
N GLU A 262 15.64 10.28 3.21
CA GLU A 262 15.44 10.16 4.67
C GLU A 262 13.98 10.40 5.07
N TRP A 263 13.06 10.24 4.12
CA TRP A 263 11.63 10.53 4.28
C TRP A 263 10.98 9.78 5.45
N VAL A 264 11.47 8.57 5.78
CA VAL A 264 10.97 7.81 6.93
C VAL A 264 11.36 8.50 8.24
N GLN A 265 12.61 8.94 8.37
CA GLN A 265 13.11 9.65 9.54
C GLN A 265 12.41 11.00 9.67
N ASP A 266 12.23 11.74 8.57
CA ASP A 266 11.54 13.02 8.56
C ASP A 266 10.08 12.88 9.02
N LYS A 267 9.38 11.84 8.55
CA LYS A 267 8.00 11.56 8.99
C LYS A 267 7.91 11.06 10.42
N ALA A 268 8.87 10.25 10.88
CA ALA A 268 8.95 9.84 12.27
C ALA A 268 9.26 11.00 13.22
N ALA A 269 10.02 12.00 12.77
CA ALA A 269 10.35 13.21 13.53
C ALA A 269 9.23 14.27 13.48
N SER A 270 8.38 14.26 12.44
CA SER A 270 7.30 15.23 12.28
C SER A 270 6.11 14.94 13.21
N ALA A 271 6.09 15.62 14.35
CA ALA A 271 4.97 15.56 15.29
C ALA A 271 3.63 15.99 14.65
N GLN A 272 3.66 16.91 13.68
CA GLN A 272 2.48 17.36 12.97
C GLN A 272 1.94 16.26 12.05
N SER A 273 2.81 15.64 11.24
CA SER A 273 2.40 14.58 10.32
C SER A 273 1.79 13.40 11.07
N LEU A 274 2.42 12.99 12.18
CA LEU A 274 1.92 11.90 13.01
C LEU A 274 0.59 12.25 13.69
N LYS A 275 0.37 13.50 14.11
CA LYS A 275 -0.93 13.93 14.65
C LYS A 275 -2.04 13.83 13.62
N THR A 276 -1.77 14.20 12.36
CA THR A 276 -2.77 14.18 11.30
C THR A 276 -3.12 12.75 10.85
N THR A 277 -2.14 11.85 10.77
CA THR A 277 -2.36 10.48 10.27
C THR A 277 -2.53 9.43 11.37
N GLU A 278 -2.45 9.84 12.64
CA GLU A 278 -2.54 9.03 13.86
C GLU A 278 -1.45 7.97 14.04
N THR A 279 -1.09 7.19 13.02
CA THR A 279 -0.04 6.16 13.09
C THR A 279 1.13 6.50 12.17
N LEU A 280 2.32 5.97 12.50
CA LEU A 280 3.49 6.09 11.63
C LEU A 280 3.25 5.35 10.30
N ARG A 281 2.60 4.18 10.33
CA ARG A 281 2.32 3.43 9.10
C ARG A 281 1.47 4.25 8.13
N TYR A 282 0.39 4.88 8.59
CA TYR A 282 -0.45 5.72 7.73
C TYR A 282 0.27 7.00 7.28
N SER A 283 1.15 7.57 8.12
CA SER A 283 2.00 8.70 7.71
C SER A 283 2.89 8.32 6.52
N LEU A 284 3.55 7.16 6.59
CA LEU A 284 4.40 6.67 5.52
C LEU A 284 3.59 6.29 4.28
N GLN A 285 2.42 5.67 4.47
CA GLN A 285 1.46 5.39 3.40
C GLN A 285 1.12 6.64 2.62
N SER A 286 0.62 7.65 3.32
CA SER A 286 0.16 8.90 2.71
C SER A 286 1.31 9.59 1.97
N CYS A 287 2.53 9.53 2.50
CA CYS A 287 3.70 10.08 1.83
C CYS A 287 3.99 9.36 0.49
N LEU A 288 3.96 8.02 0.49
CA LEU A 288 4.16 7.23 -0.72
C LEU A 288 3.02 7.43 -1.72
N GLU A 289 1.77 7.41 -1.26
CA GLU A 289 0.60 7.65 -2.10
C GLU A 289 0.70 9.01 -2.80
N LYS A 290 0.98 10.09 -2.08
CA LYS A 290 1.11 11.43 -2.68
C LYS A 290 2.20 11.50 -3.74
N CYS A 291 3.35 10.90 -3.47
CA CYS A 291 4.47 10.85 -4.41
C CYS A 291 4.10 10.04 -5.68
N LEU A 292 3.51 8.86 -5.49
CA LEU A 292 3.23 7.94 -6.59
C LEU A 292 2.00 8.35 -7.40
N ILE A 293 0.94 8.83 -6.77
CA ILE A 293 -0.32 9.22 -7.43
C ILE A 293 -0.06 10.31 -8.47
N ASN A 294 0.74 11.33 -8.14
CA ASN A 294 1.05 12.43 -9.06
C ASN A 294 1.84 11.93 -10.27
N SER A 295 2.96 11.20 -10.06
CA SER A 295 3.77 10.66 -11.15
C SER A 295 3.01 9.59 -11.97
N MET A 296 2.14 8.81 -11.33
CA MET A 296 1.26 7.87 -12.04
C MET A 296 0.23 8.61 -12.88
N ALA A 297 -0.36 9.69 -12.40
CA ALA A 297 -1.33 10.49 -13.17
C ALA A 297 -0.68 11.07 -14.43
N GLU A 298 0.53 11.62 -14.31
CA GLU A 298 1.30 12.12 -15.45
C GLU A 298 1.62 11.01 -16.47
N LEU A 299 2.11 9.86 -15.99
CA LEU A 299 2.38 8.71 -16.84
C LEU A 299 1.12 8.19 -17.54
N ILE A 300 0.02 8.05 -16.80
CA ILE A 300 -1.27 7.61 -17.35
C ILE A 300 -1.77 8.62 -18.39
N ASN A 301 -1.65 9.91 -18.13
CA ASN A 301 -2.03 10.96 -19.07
C ASN A 301 -1.23 10.85 -20.37
N CYS A 302 0.08 10.62 -20.27
CA CYS A 302 0.93 10.40 -21.44
C CYS A 302 0.54 9.13 -22.23
N ILE A 303 0.26 8.03 -21.52
CA ILE A 303 -0.14 6.76 -22.14
C ILE A 303 -1.50 6.88 -22.82
N ASP A 304 -2.46 7.56 -22.18
CA ASP A 304 -3.84 7.67 -22.65
C ASP A 304 -4.15 8.96 -23.42
N LYS A 305 -3.14 9.77 -23.72
CA LYS A 305 -3.32 10.97 -24.57
C LYS A 305 -4.04 10.59 -25.86
N ASN A 306 -5.09 11.35 -26.19
CA ASN A 306 -6.01 11.07 -27.30
C ASN A 306 -6.73 9.71 -27.21
N SER A 307 -7.01 9.23 -25.99
CA SER A 307 -7.73 7.97 -25.71
C SER A 307 -7.07 6.69 -26.24
N ASN A 308 -5.73 6.66 -26.30
CA ASN A 308 -4.97 5.49 -26.76
C ASN A 308 -5.33 4.18 -26.03
N MET A 309 -5.73 4.22 -24.75
CA MET A 309 -6.10 3.02 -24.01
C MET A 309 -7.39 2.39 -24.52
N LYS A 310 -8.28 3.13 -25.19
CA LYS A 310 -9.47 2.54 -25.84
C LYS A 310 -9.06 1.51 -26.89
N LEU A 311 -7.93 1.74 -27.58
CA LEU A 311 -7.39 0.83 -28.60
C LEU A 311 -6.91 -0.51 -28.02
N LEU A 312 -6.69 -0.58 -26.70
CA LEU A 312 -6.25 -1.78 -25.99
C LEU A 312 -7.42 -2.72 -25.61
N LYS A 313 -8.68 -2.25 -25.69
CA LYS A 313 -9.88 -3.01 -25.28
C LYS A 313 -10.12 -4.25 -26.15
N ASN A 314 -9.79 -4.20 -27.44
CA ASN A 314 -10.09 -5.28 -28.38
C ASN A 314 -8.97 -6.35 -28.42
N PRO A 315 -9.18 -7.55 -27.87
CA PRO A 315 -8.19 -8.62 -27.92
C PRO A 315 -7.91 -9.05 -29.37
N GLY A 316 -6.64 -9.35 -29.69
CA GLY A 316 -6.24 -9.77 -31.05
C GLY A 316 -6.17 -8.66 -32.10
N SER A 317 -6.57 -7.43 -31.77
CA SER A 317 -6.42 -6.28 -32.67
C SER A 317 -4.95 -5.93 -32.87
N TRP A 318 -4.57 -5.66 -34.11
CA TRP A 318 -3.24 -5.13 -34.45
C TRP A 318 -2.94 -3.81 -33.75
N LYS A 319 -3.97 -2.99 -33.51
CA LYS A 319 -3.85 -1.73 -32.78
C LYS A 319 -3.38 -1.98 -31.35
N LYS A 320 -3.93 -3.01 -30.68
CA LYS A 320 -3.50 -3.41 -29.33
C LYS A 320 -2.03 -3.86 -29.33
N SER A 321 -1.65 -4.74 -30.24
CA SER A 321 -0.28 -5.24 -30.35
C SER A 321 0.71 -4.10 -30.61
N PHE A 322 0.36 -3.19 -31.52
CA PHE A 322 1.18 -2.04 -31.87
C PHE A 322 1.27 -1.02 -30.72
N CYS A 323 0.17 -0.69 -30.03
CA CYS A 323 0.20 0.13 -28.82
C CYS A 323 1.16 -0.44 -27.77
N LEU A 324 1.07 -1.75 -27.51
CA LEU A 324 1.93 -2.41 -26.52
C LEU A 324 3.40 -2.41 -26.94
N GLN A 325 3.70 -2.60 -28.23
CA GLN A 325 5.06 -2.51 -28.75
C GLN A 325 5.64 -1.10 -28.65
N ILE A 326 4.87 -0.07 -29.00
CA ILE A 326 5.30 1.33 -28.81
C ILE A 326 5.56 1.59 -27.33
N PHE A 327 4.63 1.25 -26.45
CA PHE A 327 4.81 1.47 -25.01
C PHE A 327 6.07 0.79 -24.48
N THR A 328 6.26 -0.50 -24.80
CA THR A 328 7.36 -1.32 -24.28
C THR A 328 8.73 -0.95 -24.84
N ASN A 329 8.83 -0.54 -26.10
CA ASN A 329 10.10 -0.42 -26.82
C ASN A 329 10.42 0.98 -27.37
N CYS A 330 9.56 1.98 -27.16
CA CYS A 330 9.80 3.31 -27.74
C CYS A 330 10.61 4.20 -26.80
N ASP A 331 11.88 4.45 -27.16
CA ASP A 331 12.73 5.41 -26.45
C ASP A 331 12.30 6.86 -26.64
N ILE A 332 11.52 7.16 -27.67
CA ILE A 332 10.94 8.50 -27.86
C ILE A 332 9.93 8.78 -26.75
N LEU A 333 9.06 7.81 -26.41
CA LEU A 333 8.12 7.95 -25.29
C LEU A 333 8.88 8.26 -23.98
N ARG A 334 10.00 7.56 -23.75
CA ARG A 334 10.89 7.82 -22.61
C ARG A 334 11.48 9.23 -22.65
N ALA A 335 11.95 9.67 -23.81
CA ALA A 335 12.54 11.01 -23.99
C ALA A 335 11.50 12.12 -23.77
N THR A 336 10.27 11.95 -24.27
CA THR A 336 9.15 12.89 -24.08
C THR A 336 8.80 13.03 -22.60
N ILE A 337 8.65 11.92 -21.89
CA ILE A 337 8.38 11.92 -20.44
C ILE A 337 9.48 12.66 -19.68
N LYS A 338 10.76 12.39 -19.99
CA LYS A 338 11.90 13.07 -19.37
C LYS A 338 11.99 14.57 -19.70
N HIS A 339 11.52 14.98 -20.87
CA HIS A 339 11.50 16.38 -21.26
C HIS A 339 10.40 17.15 -20.52
N ASN A 340 9.20 16.56 -20.42
CA ASN A 340 8.06 17.16 -19.74
C ASN A 340 8.34 17.34 -18.23
N SER A 341 8.92 16.33 -17.56
CA SER A 341 9.25 16.42 -16.13
C SER A 341 10.21 17.58 -15.78
N LYS A 342 11.12 17.91 -16.71
CA LYS A 342 12.11 18.98 -16.56
C LYS A 342 11.57 20.39 -16.82
N GLN A 343 10.50 20.53 -17.60
CA GLN A 343 9.90 21.84 -17.87
C GLN A 343 9.04 22.31 -16.69
N GLU A 344 8.33 21.41 -16.03
CA GLU A 344 7.51 21.75 -14.84
C GLU A 344 8.37 22.14 -13.62
N SER A 345 9.60 21.64 -13.53
CA SER A 345 10.53 21.92 -12.42
C SER A 345 11.27 23.26 -12.55
N GLN A 346 11.20 23.97 -13.69
CA GLN A 346 11.82 25.29 -13.88
C GLN A 346 10.91 26.47 -13.47
N GLY A 347 9.67 26.21 -13.03
CA GLY A 347 8.68 27.25 -12.72
C GLY A 347 8.52 27.65 -11.25
N ASN A 348 9.22 27.04 -10.29
CA ASN A 348 9.05 27.36 -8.86
C ASN A 348 10.39 27.41 -8.10
N ASP A 349 10.87 28.63 -7.85
CA ASP A 349 11.86 28.89 -6.80
C ASP A 349 11.24 28.53 -5.43
N MET A 350 11.99 27.77 -4.63
CA MET A 350 11.69 27.43 -3.23
C MET A 350 10.50 26.46 -3.01
N LYS A 351 10.67 25.16 -3.28
CA LYS A 351 9.91 24.12 -2.59
C LYS A 351 10.71 23.61 -1.39
N THR A 352 10.55 24.27 -0.25
CA THR A 352 10.68 23.59 1.04
C THR A 352 9.76 22.37 1.04
N CYS A 353 10.20 21.27 1.65
CA CYS A 353 9.55 19.96 1.69
C CYS A 353 8.18 19.95 2.41
N ASP A 354 7.22 20.75 1.96
CA ASP A 354 5.81 20.60 2.29
C ASP A 354 5.15 19.71 1.24
N VAL A 355 5.63 18.46 1.15
CA VAL A 355 4.93 17.34 0.46
C VAL A 355 3.53 17.14 1.06
N GLU A 356 3.23 17.75 2.21
CA GLU A 356 1.95 17.68 2.90
C GLU A 356 0.79 18.31 2.11
N ASN A 357 1.03 19.28 1.21
CA ASN A 357 -0.04 20.06 0.55
C ASN A 357 -0.08 20.02 -0.99
N GLN A 358 0.66 19.12 -1.66
CA GLN A 358 0.73 19.11 -3.13
C GLN A 358 0.06 17.88 -3.74
N LEU A 359 -1.27 17.90 -3.82
CA LEU A 359 -1.94 17.23 -4.93
C LEU A 359 -1.94 18.22 -6.08
N SER A 360 -1.47 17.79 -7.25
CA SER A 360 -1.41 18.65 -8.43
C SER A 360 -2.82 18.95 -8.92
N GLU A 361 -3.00 20.11 -9.58
CA GLU A 361 -4.23 20.42 -10.30
C GLU A 361 -4.51 19.36 -11.40
N PRO A 362 -5.76 19.19 -11.84
CA PRO A 362 -6.10 18.20 -12.86
C PRO A 362 -5.25 18.36 -14.12
N ILE A 363 -4.64 17.26 -14.57
CA ILE A 363 -3.80 17.29 -15.78
C ILE A 363 -4.71 17.22 -17.01
N GLU A 364 -4.68 18.27 -17.84
CA GLU A 364 -5.39 18.27 -19.11
C GLU A 364 -4.78 17.22 -20.06
N GLY A 365 -5.57 16.20 -20.39
CA GLY A 365 -5.15 15.06 -21.21
C GLY A 365 -5.55 15.12 -22.68
N HIS A 366 -6.23 16.19 -23.08
CA HIS A 366 -6.85 16.29 -24.39
C HIS A 366 -6.40 17.58 -25.09
N GLU A 367 -5.85 17.42 -26.29
CA GLU A 367 -5.90 18.53 -27.25
C GLU A 367 -7.37 18.74 -27.60
N VAL A 368 -7.85 19.94 -27.31
CA VAL A 368 -9.23 20.34 -27.51
C VAL A 368 -9.34 20.88 -28.94
N ASN A 369 -10.18 20.29 -29.78
CA ASN A 369 -10.54 20.94 -31.05
C ASN A 369 -11.27 22.26 -30.74
N ASN A 370 -11.38 23.17 -31.72
CA ASN A 370 -12.10 24.45 -31.60
C ASN A 370 -13.58 24.35 -31.13
N TYR A 371 -14.09 23.14 -30.88
CA TYR A 371 -15.45 22.80 -30.48
C TYR A 371 -15.56 21.94 -29.20
N PHE A 372 -14.54 21.87 -28.34
CA PHE A 372 -14.61 21.20 -27.02
C PHE A 372 -14.85 19.68 -27.00
N GLU A 373 -14.61 18.97 -28.11
CA GLU A 373 -14.62 17.50 -28.13
C GLU A 373 -13.19 16.92 -28.06
N PRO A 374 -12.94 15.91 -27.20
CA PRO A 374 -11.63 15.28 -27.10
C PRO A 374 -11.33 14.47 -28.37
N ILE A 375 -10.13 14.67 -28.94
CA ILE A 375 -9.67 13.92 -30.11
C ILE A 375 -9.50 12.45 -29.73
N GLU A 376 -10.31 11.57 -30.34
CA GLU A 376 -10.14 10.12 -30.21
C GLU A 376 -9.21 9.60 -31.29
N ALA A 377 -8.03 9.11 -30.91
CA ALA A 377 -7.08 8.58 -31.86
C ALA A 377 -7.55 7.21 -32.39
N GLU A 378 -7.72 7.10 -33.71
CA GLU A 378 -7.92 5.80 -34.36
C GLU A 378 -6.61 5.02 -34.54
N PHE A 379 -5.47 5.71 -34.43
CA PHE A 379 -4.13 5.18 -34.64
C PHE A 379 -3.30 5.24 -33.34
N PRO A 380 -2.65 4.13 -32.92
CA PRO A 380 -1.82 4.08 -31.71
C PRO A 380 -0.77 5.18 -31.62
N PHE A 381 -0.78 5.95 -30.52
CA PHE A 381 0.22 6.99 -30.24
C PHE A 381 0.44 7.97 -31.41
N SER A 382 -0.65 8.33 -32.11
CA SER A 382 -0.61 9.23 -33.27
C SER A 382 0.14 10.54 -32.97
N TRP A 383 -0.10 11.14 -31.80
CA TRP A 383 0.57 12.35 -31.34
C TRP A 383 2.09 12.19 -31.24
N LEU A 384 2.57 11.03 -30.76
CA LEU A 384 3.99 10.75 -30.57
C LEU A 384 4.68 10.57 -31.93
N ILE A 385 4.02 9.86 -32.83
CA ILE A 385 4.51 9.60 -34.18
C ILE A 385 4.53 10.90 -34.99
N TRP A 386 3.50 11.72 -34.85
CA TRP A 386 3.43 13.05 -35.46
C TRP A 386 4.58 13.94 -35.00
N THR A 387 4.76 14.08 -33.68
CA THR A 387 5.86 14.86 -33.08
C THR A 387 7.23 14.35 -33.57
N PHE A 388 7.38 13.03 -33.70
CA PHE A 388 8.61 12.45 -34.23
C PHE A 388 8.85 12.82 -35.70
N ILE A 389 7.81 12.74 -36.54
CA ILE A 389 7.91 13.12 -37.95
C ILE A 389 8.24 14.61 -38.08
N GLU A 390 7.59 15.48 -37.31
CA GLU A 390 7.90 16.91 -37.29
C GLU A 390 9.36 17.18 -36.92
N ASN A 391 9.86 16.54 -35.84
CA ASN A 391 11.27 16.66 -35.46
C ASN A 391 12.24 16.18 -36.56
N LEU A 392 11.88 15.14 -37.32
CA LEU A 392 12.66 14.69 -38.48
C LEU A 392 12.63 15.67 -39.65
N LEU A 393 11.53 16.42 -39.81
CA LEU A 393 11.37 17.39 -40.89
C LEU A 393 12.01 18.75 -40.54
N ASP A 394 11.98 19.15 -39.27
CA ASP A 394 12.58 20.40 -38.76
C ASP A 394 14.11 20.32 -38.61
N THR A 395 14.66 19.11 -38.45
CA THR A 395 16.10 18.88 -38.63
C THR A 395 16.44 19.06 -40.11
N LYS A 396 16.83 20.29 -40.49
CA LYS A 396 17.30 20.62 -41.85
C LYS A 396 18.19 19.51 -42.41
N PRO A 397 18.08 19.13 -43.70
CA PRO A 397 19.00 18.19 -44.34
C PRO A 397 20.36 18.87 -44.50
N SER A 398 21.15 18.87 -43.43
CA SER A 398 22.51 19.38 -43.40
C SER A 398 23.39 18.25 -42.90
N TYR A 399 23.91 17.50 -43.88
CA TYR A 399 24.91 16.44 -43.79
C TYR A 399 24.42 15.09 -43.24
N LEU A 400 24.38 14.12 -44.16
CA LEU A 400 24.70 12.70 -43.96
C LEU A 400 24.59 12.22 -42.50
N LEU A 401 23.38 11.78 -42.11
CA LEU A 401 23.23 10.85 -40.98
C LEU A 401 24.20 9.67 -41.22
N PRO A 402 25.07 9.30 -40.27
CA PRO A 402 25.90 8.11 -40.40
C PRO A 402 24.97 6.89 -40.56
N PRO A 403 25.28 5.95 -41.47
CA PRO A 403 24.45 4.79 -41.71
C PRO A 403 24.73 3.73 -40.64
N SER A 404 24.20 3.89 -39.42
CA SER A 404 24.25 2.81 -38.43
C SER A 404 23.42 3.12 -37.19
N GLN A 405 22.10 3.18 -37.34
CA GLN A 405 21.14 2.54 -36.43
C GLN A 405 19.73 2.83 -36.95
N PRO A 406 18.94 1.81 -37.35
CA PRO A 406 17.54 2.04 -37.65
C PRO A 406 16.85 2.57 -36.38
N LEU A 407 16.13 3.69 -36.52
CA LEU A 407 15.41 4.31 -35.41
C LEU A 407 14.35 3.33 -34.87
N HIS A 408 14.21 3.26 -33.55
CA HIS A 408 13.45 2.20 -32.88
C HIS A 408 11.96 2.15 -33.27
N VAL A 409 11.35 3.28 -33.68
CA VAL A 409 9.95 3.31 -34.19
C VAL A 409 9.85 2.67 -35.58
N THR A 410 10.81 2.93 -36.47
CA THR A 410 10.90 2.24 -37.76
C THR A 410 11.22 0.76 -37.59
N MET A 411 12.04 0.38 -36.59
CA MET A 411 12.25 -1.03 -36.24
C MET A 411 10.97 -1.68 -35.71
N VAL A 412 10.28 -1.05 -34.77
CA VAL A 412 9.01 -1.57 -34.21
C VAL A 412 7.94 -1.70 -35.31
N ALA A 413 7.83 -0.72 -36.22
CA ALA A 413 6.92 -0.79 -37.35
C ALA A 413 7.33 -1.87 -38.37
N SER A 414 8.63 -2.05 -38.63
CA SER A 414 9.17 -3.08 -39.53
C SER A 414 9.00 -4.47 -38.94
N ASP A 415 9.40 -4.69 -37.68
CA ASP A 415 9.22 -5.94 -36.94
C ASP A 415 7.73 -6.31 -36.84
N PHE A 416 6.84 -5.32 -36.65
CA PHE A 416 5.39 -5.55 -36.68
C PHE A 416 4.90 -6.00 -38.06
N TYR A 417 5.44 -5.41 -39.13
CA TYR A 417 5.07 -5.75 -40.50
C TYR A 417 5.61 -7.12 -40.93
N GLU A 418 6.84 -7.47 -40.54
CA GLU A 418 7.48 -8.76 -40.85
C GLU A 418 6.85 -9.93 -40.08
N ASN A 419 6.52 -9.77 -38.80
CA ASN A 419 5.84 -10.80 -38.00
C ASN A 419 4.39 -11.10 -38.44
N ARG A 420 3.83 -10.33 -39.37
CA ARG A 420 2.51 -10.57 -39.98
C ARG A 420 2.56 -11.31 -41.32
N ARG A 421 3.75 -11.48 -41.90
CA ARG A 421 3.96 -12.22 -43.16
C ARG A 421 4.15 -13.73 -42.95
N THR A 422 4.48 -14.16 -41.74
CA THR A 422 4.45 -15.56 -41.28
C THR A 422 3.11 -15.87 -40.64
#